data_AF-A0A1A7XTV0-F1
#
_entry.id   AF-A0A1A7XTV0-F1
#
_cell.length_a   1.000
_cell.length_b   1.000
_cell.length_c   1.000
_cell.angle_alpha   90.00
_cell.angle_beta   90.00
_cell.angle_gamma   90.00
#
_symmetry.space_group_name_H-M   'P 1'
#
loop_
_entity.id
_entity.type
_entity.pdbx_description
1 polymer ?
#
loop_
_entity_poly.entity_id
_entity_poly.type
_entity_poly.pdbx_seq_one_letter_code
_entity_poly.pdbx_strand_id
1 'polypeptide(L)'
;MFDLNGGWNLSFAGCGFLGIYHIGVASCLLEKAPYLVKGATRLYGASAGALTASVLASQACIAKCCEDVIEVAKEARKRNLGPLHPTFNLVKVLRSGLNRDLPFDAHVLASGRLCVSLTRVSDGENVLVSEFSSKEELIQALVCSCFIPIYCGLIPPSFRGVRYVDGGISDNLPQSELKNTITISPFSGESDICPRDNSTSFHELRFTNTSIQMNMGNLYRLSRALFPPEPKVLAEMCQSGYKDALRFLEENNLLMLEVPSPGLPDGSISCCNNPAETTKEWVLRRLHLLHQKHWWMDEKIALPTSIKKVFCEACQDKSGLYSKVSGMLPLRVASYMLMPYTLPVQSAYSVAQRFVEWIPEVPADVRWLLGVAGDVYRQAWTSSRPSSTTSDRTLRKCLSVPPLPSGCETSLQCDILPPISSLDLHYSYPKLTSSISSSPHHQPPLTAPSSPQQVCFFVGSQDDPLSPTEQ
;
A
#
# COMPACT_ATOMS: atom_id res chain seq x y z
N MET A 1 -7.91 21.82 -5.78
CA MET A 1 -9.35 21.59 -6.06
C MET A 1 -9.43 20.40 -6.99
N PHE A 2 -10.20 19.39 -6.62
CA PHE A 2 -10.34 18.14 -7.36
C PHE A 2 -11.21 18.36 -8.61
N ASP A 3 -10.78 17.87 -9.77
CA ASP A 3 -11.47 18.10 -11.04
C ASP A 3 -12.41 16.94 -11.36
N LEU A 4 -13.69 17.10 -11.02
CA LEU A 4 -14.72 16.10 -11.34
C LEU A 4 -15.07 16.05 -12.85
N ASN A 5 -14.64 17.02 -13.66
CA ASN A 5 -14.91 17.04 -15.10
C ASN A 5 -13.79 16.35 -15.91
N GLY A 6 -12.55 16.43 -15.44
CA GLY A 6 -11.37 15.82 -16.07
C GLY A 6 -11.23 14.30 -15.90
N GLY A 7 -12.09 13.67 -15.10
CA GLY A 7 -12.02 12.24 -14.75
C GLY A 7 -10.96 11.95 -13.67
N TRP A 8 -11.31 11.16 -12.67
CA TRP A 8 -10.50 10.97 -11.46
C TRP A 8 -10.24 9.50 -11.14
N ASN A 9 -9.28 9.25 -10.24
CA ASN A 9 -8.91 7.91 -9.79
C ASN A 9 -8.95 7.79 -8.27
N LEU A 10 -9.01 6.55 -7.76
CA LEU A 10 -8.72 6.22 -6.36
C LEU A 10 -7.48 5.31 -6.32
N SER A 11 -6.56 5.51 -5.38
CA SER A 11 -5.38 4.64 -5.20
C SER A 11 -5.21 4.19 -3.76
N PHE A 12 -5.20 2.88 -3.53
CA PHE A 12 -5.16 2.26 -2.21
C PHE A 12 -3.78 1.65 -1.91
N ALA A 13 -3.12 2.15 -0.86
CA ALA A 13 -1.79 1.71 -0.45
C ALA A 13 -1.73 0.22 -0.06
N GLY A 14 -0.63 -0.48 -0.35
CA GLY A 14 -0.37 -1.79 0.27
C GLY A 14 -0.07 -1.67 1.76
N CYS A 15 -0.63 -2.60 2.57
CA CYS A 15 -0.63 -2.47 4.03
C CYS A 15 -0.92 -3.78 4.82
N GLY A 16 -0.90 -4.95 4.18
CA GLY A 16 -1.14 -6.24 4.84
C GLY A 16 -2.44 -6.29 5.65
N PHE A 17 -2.37 -6.70 6.91
CA PHE A 17 -3.54 -6.81 7.80
C PHE A 17 -4.21 -5.46 8.15
N LEU A 18 -3.60 -4.32 7.81
CA LEU A 18 -4.29 -3.02 7.88
C LEU A 18 -5.30 -2.80 6.73
N GLY A 19 -5.50 -3.76 5.83
CA GLY A 19 -6.58 -3.70 4.83
C GLY A 19 -7.96 -3.43 5.44
N ILE A 20 -8.16 -3.73 6.72
CA ILE A 20 -9.37 -3.37 7.47
C ILE A 20 -9.63 -1.85 7.56
N TYR A 21 -8.57 -1.03 7.50
CA TYR A 21 -8.67 0.44 7.39
C TYR A 21 -9.27 0.84 6.04
N HIS A 22 -8.78 0.25 4.95
CA HIS A 22 -9.30 0.47 3.60
C HIS A 22 -10.77 0.05 3.47
N ILE A 23 -11.17 -1.01 4.16
CA ILE A 23 -12.59 -1.41 4.26
C ILE A 23 -13.42 -0.33 4.95
N GLY A 24 -12.88 0.34 5.98
CA GLY A 24 -13.51 1.49 6.62
C GLY A 24 -13.66 2.69 5.67
N VAL A 25 -12.59 3.04 4.95
CA VAL A 25 -12.59 4.10 3.92
C VAL A 25 -13.61 3.79 2.82
N ALA A 26 -13.54 2.59 2.23
CA ALA A 26 -14.43 2.12 1.19
C ALA A 26 -15.90 2.14 1.64
N SER A 27 -16.18 1.74 2.89
CA SER A 27 -17.52 1.80 3.47
C SER A 27 -18.04 3.23 3.57
N CYS A 28 -17.20 4.19 3.98
CA CYS A 28 -17.59 5.61 4.02
C CYS A 28 -17.84 6.17 2.62
N LEU A 29 -16.94 5.91 1.66
CA LEU A 29 -17.10 6.38 0.28
C LEU A 29 -18.37 5.81 -0.37
N LEU A 30 -18.68 4.53 -0.16
CA LEU A 30 -19.91 3.90 -0.67
C LEU A 30 -21.19 4.45 -0.01
N GLU A 31 -21.13 4.88 1.25
CA GLU A 31 -22.29 5.42 1.99
C GLU A 31 -22.52 6.92 1.71
N LYS A 32 -21.46 7.73 1.72
CA LYS A 32 -21.54 9.20 1.74
C LYS A 32 -21.24 9.89 0.41
N ALA A 33 -20.50 9.23 -0.47
CA ALA A 33 -20.12 9.76 -1.78
C ALA A 33 -19.98 8.64 -2.84
N PRO A 34 -21.01 7.78 -3.04
CA PRO A 34 -20.90 6.61 -3.92
C PRO A 34 -20.58 6.97 -5.37
N TYR A 35 -20.86 8.20 -5.78
CA TYR A 35 -20.48 8.72 -7.09
C TYR A 35 -18.95 8.77 -7.28
N LEU A 36 -18.15 9.05 -6.23
CA LEU A 36 -16.68 9.04 -6.31
C LEU A 36 -16.15 7.65 -6.64
N VAL A 37 -16.74 6.60 -6.08
CA VAL A 37 -16.36 5.21 -6.39
C VAL A 37 -16.85 4.82 -7.78
N LYS A 38 -18.12 5.13 -8.12
CA LYS A 38 -18.75 4.72 -9.39
C LYS A 38 -18.19 5.46 -10.61
N GLY A 39 -17.92 6.75 -10.49
CA GLY A 39 -17.38 7.61 -11.55
C GLY A 39 -15.86 7.61 -11.68
N ALA A 40 -15.12 7.00 -10.74
CA ALA A 40 -13.67 6.85 -10.87
C ALA A 40 -13.31 6.10 -12.16
N THR A 41 -12.41 6.69 -12.95
CA THR A 41 -11.88 6.16 -14.20
C THR A 41 -11.06 4.90 -13.94
N ARG A 42 -10.18 4.93 -12.93
CA ARG A 42 -9.39 3.77 -12.47
C ARG A 42 -9.37 3.66 -10.95
N LEU A 43 -9.28 2.42 -10.48
CA LEU A 43 -9.10 2.03 -9.09
C LEU A 43 -7.75 1.30 -8.98
N TYR A 44 -6.75 1.96 -8.42
CA TYR A 44 -5.40 1.42 -8.26
C TYR A 44 -5.23 0.78 -6.88
N GLY A 45 -4.38 -0.23 -6.79
CA GLY A 45 -3.88 -0.67 -5.50
C GLY A 45 -2.72 -1.64 -5.58
N ALA A 46 -1.99 -1.75 -4.46
CA ALA A 46 -1.00 -2.78 -4.19
C ALA A 46 -1.45 -3.62 -3.00
N SER A 47 -1.13 -4.92 -2.98
CA SER A 47 -1.35 -5.80 -1.82
C SER A 47 -2.79 -5.71 -1.28
N ALA A 48 -2.98 -5.54 0.03
CA ALA A 48 -4.29 -5.36 0.65
C ALA A 48 -5.11 -4.17 0.09
N GLY A 49 -4.46 -3.14 -0.47
CA GLY A 49 -5.10 -2.07 -1.21
C GLY A 49 -5.70 -2.57 -2.54
N ALA A 50 -4.98 -3.43 -3.27
CA ALA A 50 -5.49 -4.09 -4.47
C ALA A 50 -6.71 -4.97 -4.19
N LEU A 51 -6.75 -5.67 -3.04
CA LEU A 51 -7.92 -6.44 -2.62
C LEU A 51 -9.15 -5.54 -2.45
N THR A 52 -9.01 -4.41 -1.74
CA THR A 52 -10.12 -3.46 -1.55
C THR A 52 -10.54 -2.82 -2.88
N ALA A 53 -9.58 -2.40 -3.70
CA ALA A 53 -9.85 -1.86 -5.04
C ALA A 53 -10.58 -2.88 -5.92
N SER A 54 -10.26 -4.18 -5.85
CA SER A 54 -10.92 -5.24 -6.60
C SER A 54 -12.38 -5.45 -6.19
N VAL A 55 -12.67 -5.36 -4.88
CA VAL A 55 -14.04 -5.44 -4.34
C VAL A 55 -14.88 -4.24 -4.84
N LEU A 56 -14.30 -3.04 -4.86
CA LEU A 56 -14.95 -1.85 -5.39
C LEU A 56 -15.15 -1.91 -6.92
N ALA A 57 -14.16 -2.40 -7.67
CA ALA A 57 -14.24 -2.52 -9.13
C ALA A 57 -15.25 -3.58 -9.58
N SER A 58 -15.26 -4.75 -8.92
CA SER A 58 -16.17 -5.86 -9.20
C SER A 58 -17.54 -5.74 -8.52
N GLN A 59 -17.79 -4.65 -7.77
CA GLN A 59 -19.02 -4.42 -7.00
C GLN A 59 -19.34 -5.57 -6.01
N ALA A 60 -18.30 -6.24 -5.50
CA ALA A 60 -18.43 -7.31 -4.53
C ALA A 60 -18.83 -6.78 -3.14
N CYS A 61 -19.32 -7.67 -2.27
CA CYS A 61 -19.80 -7.27 -0.95
C CYS A 61 -18.65 -6.86 -0.01
N ILE A 62 -18.55 -5.57 0.30
CA ILE A 62 -17.54 -5.02 1.22
C ILE A 62 -17.62 -5.63 2.64
N ALA A 63 -18.81 -6.06 3.08
CA ALA A 63 -18.98 -6.75 4.35
C ALA A 63 -18.38 -8.17 4.35
N LYS A 64 -18.51 -8.91 3.24
CA LYS A 64 -17.84 -10.21 3.07
C LYS A 64 -16.31 -10.06 3.05
N CYS A 65 -15.81 -9.01 2.39
CA CYS A 65 -14.38 -8.67 2.46
C CYS A 65 -13.92 -8.36 3.90
N CYS A 66 -14.78 -7.75 4.71
CA CYS A 66 -14.53 -7.54 6.15
C CYS A 66 -14.50 -8.87 6.93
N GLU A 67 -15.42 -9.79 6.64
CA GLU A 67 -15.44 -11.15 7.20
C GLU A 67 -14.14 -11.90 6.85
N ASP A 68 -13.72 -11.87 5.58
CA ASP A 68 -12.46 -12.46 5.09
C ASP A 68 -11.23 -11.94 5.83
N VAL A 69 -11.05 -10.61 5.92
CA VAL A 69 -9.88 -10.03 6.60
C VAL A 69 -9.84 -10.44 8.08
N ILE A 70 -10.99 -10.57 8.71
CA ILE A 70 -11.11 -11.07 10.09
C ILE A 70 -10.83 -12.59 10.16
N GLU A 71 -11.30 -13.39 9.21
CA GLU A 71 -11.03 -14.84 9.13
C GLU A 71 -9.51 -15.10 8.99
N VAL A 72 -8.85 -14.41 8.04
CA VAL A 72 -7.40 -14.48 7.84
C VAL A 72 -6.67 -14.04 9.11
N ALA A 73 -7.11 -12.96 9.78
CA ALA A 73 -6.51 -12.49 11.03
C ALA A 73 -6.72 -13.48 12.20
N LYS A 74 -7.87 -14.16 12.28
CA LYS A 74 -8.14 -15.20 13.28
C LYS A 74 -7.24 -16.42 13.05
N GLU A 75 -7.12 -16.93 11.83
CA GLU A 75 -6.24 -18.05 11.51
C GLU A 75 -4.76 -17.69 11.70
N ALA A 76 -4.35 -16.49 11.33
CA ALA A 76 -3.00 -15.98 11.61
C ALA A 76 -2.69 -15.94 13.11
N ARG A 77 -3.65 -15.57 13.97
CA ARG A 77 -3.46 -15.51 15.44
C ARG A 77 -3.62 -16.84 16.17
N LYS A 78 -3.98 -17.93 15.48
CA LYS A 78 -4.40 -19.21 16.07
C LYS A 78 -3.31 -19.98 16.82
N ARG A 79 -2.03 -19.64 16.61
CA ARG A 79 -0.86 -20.35 17.13
C ARG A 79 0.21 -19.38 17.61
N ASN A 80 1.14 -19.82 18.48
CA ASN A 80 2.05 -18.94 19.22
C ASN A 80 3.07 -18.15 18.36
N LEU A 81 3.38 -18.61 17.14
CA LEU A 81 4.21 -17.85 16.18
C LEU A 81 3.39 -16.90 15.30
N GLY A 82 2.08 -16.82 15.51
CA GLY A 82 1.18 -16.01 14.70
C GLY A 82 1.26 -16.38 13.21
N PRO A 83 1.31 -15.39 12.30
CA PRO A 83 1.41 -15.64 10.86
C PRO A 83 2.74 -16.25 10.42
N LEU A 84 3.78 -16.24 11.26
CA LEU A 84 5.05 -16.92 10.99
C LEU A 84 4.98 -18.44 11.28
N HIS A 85 3.84 -18.95 11.76
CA HIS A 85 3.68 -20.37 12.00
C HIS A 85 3.63 -21.16 10.66
N PRO A 86 4.41 -22.24 10.48
CA PRO A 86 4.55 -22.91 9.18
C PRO A 86 3.22 -23.42 8.59
N THR A 87 2.28 -23.81 9.44
CA THR A 87 0.93 -24.27 9.03
C THR A 87 -0.02 -23.15 8.61
N PHE A 88 0.31 -21.88 8.82
CA PHE A 88 -0.44 -20.76 8.26
C PHE A 88 -0.02 -20.58 6.79
N ASN A 89 -0.99 -20.56 5.88
CA ASN A 89 -0.73 -20.39 4.45
C ASN A 89 -1.63 -19.25 3.95
N LEU A 90 -1.11 -18.01 4.01
CA LEU A 90 -1.85 -16.81 3.62
C LEU A 90 -2.40 -16.91 2.18
N VAL A 91 -1.58 -17.41 1.24
CA VAL A 91 -1.97 -17.57 -0.17
C VAL A 91 -3.18 -18.48 -0.32
N LYS A 92 -3.21 -19.61 0.42
CA LYS A 92 -4.32 -20.56 0.36
C LYS A 92 -5.61 -19.97 0.96
N VAL A 93 -5.54 -19.29 2.11
CA VAL A 93 -6.71 -18.65 2.71
C VAL A 93 -7.23 -17.52 1.82
N LEU A 94 -6.34 -16.64 1.34
CA LEU A 94 -6.67 -15.53 0.44
C LEU A 94 -7.34 -16.01 -0.85
N ARG A 95 -6.75 -16.99 -1.55
CA ARG A 95 -7.33 -17.57 -2.77
C ARG A 95 -8.70 -18.21 -2.50
N SER A 96 -8.90 -18.80 -1.33
CA SER A 96 -10.18 -19.43 -0.95
C SER A 96 -11.29 -18.39 -0.74
N GLY A 97 -11.01 -17.32 0.03
CA GLY A 97 -11.95 -16.20 0.22
C GLY A 97 -12.28 -15.48 -1.09
N LEU A 98 -11.26 -15.08 -1.86
CA LEU A 98 -11.47 -14.44 -3.16
C LEU A 98 -12.29 -15.29 -4.13
N ASN A 99 -12.09 -16.62 -4.16
CA ASN A 99 -12.90 -17.49 -5.00
C ASN A 99 -14.34 -17.64 -4.49
N ARG A 100 -14.56 -17.61 -3.18
CA ARG A 100 -15.87 -17.69 -2.53
C ARG A 100 -16.71 -16.42 -2.72
N ASP A 101 -16.08 -15.25 -2.66
CA ASP A 101 -16.78 -13.97 -2.48
C ASP A 101 -16.70 -12.97 -3.64
N LEU A 102 -15.77 -13.13 -4.60
CA LEU A 102 -15.85 -12.38 -5.86
C LEU A 102 -16.97 -12.95 -6.77
N PRO A 103 -17.77 -12.08 -7.43
CA PRO A 103 -18.70 -12.48 -8.49
C PRO A 103 -18.03 -13.31 -9.60
N PHE A 104 -18.82 -14.11 -10.33
CA PHE A 104 -18.31 -14.92 -11.44
C PHE A 104 -17.74 -14.05 -12.58
N ASP A 105 -18.43 -12.95 -12.88
CA ASP A 105 -18.11 -11.91 -13.84
C ASP A 105 -17.17 -10.81 -13.29
N ALA A 106 -16.60 -10.99 -12.08
CA ALA A 106 -15.75 -9.98 -11.44
C ALA A 106 -14.57 -9.51 -12.32
N HIS A 107 -14.05 -10.39 -13.16
CA HIS A 107 -12.98 -10.09 -14.13
C HIS A 107 -13.45 -9.16 -15.26
N VAL A 108 -14.70 -9.26 -15.70
CA VAL A 108 -15.31 -8.36 -16.70
C VAL A 108 -15.52 -6.98 -16.09
N LEU A 109 -16.06 -6.91 -14.87
CA LEU A 109 -16.30 -5.66 -14.14
C LEU A 109 -15.01 -4.95 -13.72
N ALA A 110 -13.95 -5.71 -13.44
CA ALA A 110 -12.64 -5.18 -13.05
C ALA A 110 -11.75 -4.81 -14.24
N SER A 111 -11.87 -5.47 -15.40
CA SER A 111 -11.04 -5.15 -16.57
C SER A 111 -11.26 -3.71 -17.05
N GLY A 112 -10.19 -3.03 -17.44
CA GLY A 112 -10.23 -1.60 -17.80
C GLY A 112 -10.52 -0.64 -16.64
N ARG A 113 -10.83 -1.12 -15.42
CA ARG A 113 -11.20 -0.30 -14.26
C ARG A 113 -10.24 -0.47 -13.08
N LEU A 114 -9.92 -1.70 -12.72
CA LEU A 114 -8.94 -2.05 -11.69
C LEU A 114 -7.53 -1.97 -12.28
N CYS A 115 -6.56 -1.53 -11.47
CA CYS A 115 -5.14 -1.56 -11.80
C CYS A 115 -4.36 -2.14 -10.61
N VAL A 116 -3.88 -3.37 -10.74
CA VAL A 116 -3.15 -4.11 -9.69
C VAL A 116 -1.65 -3.91 -9.87
N SER A 117 -0.99 -3.36 -8.85
CA SER A 117 0.47 -3.25 -8.77
C SER A 117 1.10 -4.61 -8.45
N LEU A 118 2.09 -5.01 -9.26
CA LEU A 118 2.90 -6.22 -9.10
C LEU A 118 4.38 -5.87 -9.21
N THR A 119 5.23 -6.46 -8.37
CA THR A 119 6.68 -6.35 -8.51
C THR A 119 7.21 -7.57 -9.26
N ARG A 120 7.83 -7.38 -10.42
CA ARG A 120 8.36 -8.49 -11.23
C ARG A 120 9.70 -8.98 -10.66
N VAL A 121 9.85 -10.30 -10.55
CA VAL A 121 11.00 -10.91 -9.84
C VAL A 121 12.32 -10.84 -10.61
N SER A 122 12.28 -10.80 -11.95
CA SER A 122 13.48 -10.87 -12.79
C SER A 122 14.30 -9.57 -12.83
N ASP A 123 13.65 -8.43 -12.65
CA ASP A 123 14.21 -7.08 -12.81
C ASP A 123 13.88 -6.17 -11.61
N GLY A 124 12.89 -6.50 -10.78
CA GLY A 124 12.41 -5.67 -9.68
C GLY A 124 11.42 -4.59 -10.12
N GLU A 125 11.10 -4.54 -11.42
CA GLU A 125 10.27 -3.48 -12.01
C GLU A 125 8.79 -3.62 -11.64
N ASN A 126 8.10 -2.49 -11.55
CA ASN A 126 6.66 -2.49 -11.34
C ASN A 126 5.89 -2.85 -12.62
N VAL A 127 4.79 -3.57 -12.47
CA VAL A 127 3.81 -3.83 -13.53
C VAL A 127 2.41 -3.56 -13.01
N LEU A 128 1.71 -2.61 -13.64
CA LEU A 128 0.29 -2.38 -13.43
C LEU A 128 -0.53 -3.27 -14.37
N VAL A 129 -1.25 -4.24 -13.82
CA VAL A 129 -2.14 -5.14 -14.55
C VAL A 129 -3.58 -4.64 -14.46
N SER A 130 -4.23 -4.41 -15.61
CA SER A 130 -5.61 -3.90 -15.68
C SER A 130 -6.61 -4.74 -16.47
N GLU A 131 -6.15 -5.79 -17.17
CA GLU A 131 -7.00 -6.60 -18.07
C GLU A 131 -6.99 -8.06 -17.63
N PHE A 132 -8.17 -8.66 -17.46
CA PHE A 132 -8.37 -9.99 -16.90
C PHE A 132 -9.37 -10.80 -17.75
N SER A 133 -8.91 -11.88 -18.35
CA SER A 133 -9.70 -12.78 -19.21
C SER A 133 -10.60 -13.76 -18.44
N SER A 134 -10.37 -13.94 -17.14
CA SER A 134 -11.11 -14.87 -16.28
C SER A 134 -11.05 -14.44 -14.81
N LYS A 135 -11.98 -14.96 -14.00
CA LYS A 135 -11.99 -14.76 -12.54
C LYS A 135 -10.71 -15.31 -11.91
N GLU A 136 -10.24 -16.45 -12.39
CA GLU A 136 -9.02 -17.12 -11.96
C GLU A 136 -7.78 -16.27 -12.25
N GLU A 137 -7.74 -15.60 -13.40
CA GLU A 137 -6.65 -14.66 -13.73
C GLU A 137 -6.67 -13.41 -12.84
N LEU A 138 -7.85 -12.82 -12.57
CA LEU A 138 -7.99 -11.72 -11.60
C LEU A 138 -7.50 -12.15 -10.20
N ILE A 139 -7.95 -13.29 -9.71
CA ILE A 139 -7.52 -13.84 -8.42
C ILE A 139 -6.00 -14.08 -8.42
N GLN A 140 -5.43 -14.55 -9.52
CA GLN A 140 -3.99 -14.79 -9.60
C GLN A 140 -3.17 -13.49 -9.57
N ALA A 141 -3.63 -12.41 -10.23
CA ALA A 141 -3.01 -11.10 -10.10
C ALA A 141 -3.06 -10.59 -8.65
N LEU A 142 -4.21 -10.70 -7.97
CA LEU A 142 -4.34 -10.30 -6.57
C LEU A 142 -3.45 -11.13 -5.63
N VAL A 143 -3.35 -12.45 -5.86
CA VAL A 143 -2.45 -13.33 -5.11
C VAL A 143 -0.98 -12.94 -5.30
N CYS A 144 -0.56 -12.61 -6.53
CA CYS A 144 0.77 -12.07 -6.80
C CYS A 144 1.00 -10.74 -6.06
N SER A 145 0.03 -9.81 -6.12
CA SER A 145 0.11 -8.49 -5.48
C SER A 145 0.21 -8.54 -3.96
N CYS A 146 -0.27 -9.62 -3.33
CA CYS A 146 -0.17 -9.86 -1.88
C CYS A 146 0.97 -10.82 -1.47
N PHE A 147 1.78 -11.33 -2.41
CA PHE A 147 2.82 -12.32 -2.09
C PHE A 147 4.07 -11.64 -1.54
N ILE A 148 4.11 -11.43 -0.21
CA ILE A 148 5.31 -10.99 0.50
C ILE A 148 6.32 -12.16 0.56
N PRO A 149 7.53 -12.04 -0.03
CA PRO A 149 8.54 -13.10 0.00
C PRO A 149 8.92 -13.52 1.42
N ILE A 150 9.27 -14.80 1.61
CA ILE A 150 9.59 -15.46 2.89
C ILE A 150 8.38 -15.56 3.83
N TYR A 151 7.59 -14.49 3.98
CA TYR A 151 6.39 -14.44 4.81
C TYR A 151 5.25 -15.31 4.26
N CYS A 152 4.98 -15.23 2.95
CA CYS A 152 3.95 -16.05 2.29
C CYS A 152 4.50 -17.43 1.86
N GLY A 153 5.76 -17.48 1.48
CA GLY A 153 6.45 -18.67 0.97
C GLY A 153 7.79 -18.33 0.32
N LEU A 154 8.47 -19.35 -0.19
CA LEU A 154 9.78 -19.19 -0.84
C LEU A 154 9.69 -19.02 -2.36
N ILE A 155 8.74 -19.69 -3.02
CA ILE A 155 8.58 -19.65 -4.47
C ILE A 155 7.47 -18.64 -4.80
N PRO A 156 7.76 -17.57 -5.56
CA PRO A 156 6.74 -16.60 -5.97
C PRO A 156 5.74 -17.19 -6.97
N PRO A 157 4.47 -16.78 -6.91
CA PRO A 157 3.46 -17.17 -7.89
C PRO A 157 3.78 -16.67 -9.29
N SER A 158 3.20 -17.34 -10.29
CA SER A 158 3.33 -16.99 -11.71
C SER A 158 2.04 -16.35 -12.22
N PHE A 159 2.16 -15.24 -12.96
CA PHE A 159 1.07 -14.60 -13.70
C PHE A 159 1.50 -14.45 -15.16
N ARG A 160 0.71 -14.97 -16.11
CA ARG A 160 1.06 -15.02 -17.54
C ARG A 160 2.46 -15.59 -17.84
N GLY A 161 2.90 -16.57 -17.04
CA GLY A 161 4.22 -17.22 -17.17
C GLY A 161 5.39 -16.48 -16.52
N VAL A 162 5.18 -15.28 -15.96
CA VAL A 162 6.20 -14.44 -15.32
C VAL A 162 6.00 -14.44 -13.80
N ARG A 163 7.09 -14.38 -13.02
CA ARG A 163 7.04 -14.38 -11.55
C ARG A 163 6.87 -12.99 -10.98
N TYR A 164 5.99 -12.88 -9.98
CA TYR A 164 5.69 -11.64 -9.30
C TYR A 164 5.63 -11.82 -7.79
N VAL A 165 5.96 -10.76 -7.07
CA VAL A 165 5.85 -10.61 -5.62
C VAL A 165 5.05 -9.34 -5.31
N ASP A 166 4.81 -9.09 -4.03
CA ASP A 166 3.94 -8.01 -3.54
C ASP A 166 4.22 -6.67 -4.24
N GLY A 167 3.16 -6.03 -4.75
CA GLY A 167 3.26 -4.79 -5.52
C GLY A 167 3.92 -3.65 -4.74
N GLY A 168 3.74 -3.65 -3.41
CA GLY A 168 4.27 -2.63 -2.52
C GLY A 168 5.79 -2.61 -2.40
N ILE A 169 6.48 -3.63 -2.91
CA ILE A 169 7.95 -3.69 -2.97
C ILE A 169 8.51 -2.75 -4.06
N SER A 170 7.74 -2.43 -5.10
CA SER A 170 8.14 -1.50 -6.18
C SER A 170 7.27 -0.24 -6.24
N ASP A 171 5.94 -0.38 -6.15
CA ASP A 171 5.00 0.74 -6.12
C ASP A 171 3.81 0.41 -5.20
N ASN A 172 3.84 0.95 -3.98
CA ASN A 172 2.88 0.65 -2.93
C ASN A 172 1.64 1.56 -2.99
N LEU A 173 1.73 2.73 -3.59
CA LEU A 173 0.61 3.65 -3.79
C LEU A 173 0.62 4.16 -5.25
N PRO A 174 0.12 3.34 -6.19
CA PRO A 174 0.34 3.61 -7.60
C PRO A 174 -0.36 4.87 -8.09
N GLN A 175 0.29 5.57 -9.03
CA GLN A 175 -0.24 6.79 -9.67
C GLN A 175 -0.60 7.93 -8.67
N SER A 176 0.09 7.98 -7.52
CA SER A 176 -0.07 9.05 -6.51
C SER A 176 0.40 10.42 -6.98
N GLU A 177 1.26 10.48 -8.01
CA GLU A 177 1.76 11.74 -8.58
C GLU A 177 0.77 12.39 -9.57
N LEU A 178 -0.30 11.69 -9.96
CA LEU A 178 -1.34 12.26 -10.82
C LEU A 178 -2.23 13.21 -10.02
N LYS A 179 -2.33 14.47 -10.47
CA LYS A 179 -3.09 15.55 -9.82
C LYS A 179 -4.57 15.28 -9.52
N ASN A 180 -5.16 14.22 -10.09
CA ASN A 180 -6.58 13.88 -9.94
C ASN A 180 -6.78 12.42 -9.44
N THR A 181 -5.83 11.90 -8.68
CA THR A 181 -5.95 10.64 -7.94
C THR A 181 -6.15 10.93 -6.46
N ILE A 182 -7.26 10.47 -5.87
CA ILE A 182 -7.40 10.46 -4.40
C ILE A 182 -6.56 9.32 -3.85
N THR A 183 -5.66 9.63 -2.94
CA THR A 183 -4.73 8.68 -2.33
C THR A 183 -5.21 8.22 -0.95
N ILE A 184 -5.21 6.90 -0.73
CA ILE A 184 -5.67 6.27 0.51
C ILE A 184 -4.54 5.46 1.13
N SER A 185 -4.12 5.83 2.34
CA SER A 185 -3.06 5.16 3.10
C SER A 185 -3.47 4.97 4.56
N PRO A 186 -3.28 3.78 5.16
CA PRO A 186 -3.48 3.60 6.59
C PRO A 186 -2.32 4.16 7.43
N PHE A 187 -1.28 4.74 6.82
CA PHE A 187 -0.14 5.35 7.50
C PHE A 187 -0.26 6.87 7.49
N SER A 188 0.04 7.53 8.61
CA SER A 188 0.05 9.00 8.72
C SER A 188 1.14 9.57 7.81
N GLY A 189 0.79 10.53 6.96
CA GLY A 189 1.65 11.08 5.91
C GLY A 189 0.87 12.02 5.00
N GLU A 190 1.40 12.23 3.79
CA GLU A 190 0.87 13.17 2.79
C GLU A 190 -0.24 12.58 1.89
N SER A 191 -0.94 11.52 2.32
CA SER A 191 -2.08 10.96 1.57
C SER A 191 -3.39 11.66 1.92
N ASP A 192 -4.26 11.84 0.92
CA ASP A 192 -5.56 12.54 1.06
C ASP A 192 -6.43 11.95 2.16
N ILE A 193 -6.51 10.61 2.20
CA ILE A 193 -7.22 9.84 3.22
C ILE A 193 -6.20 9.00 3.99
N CYS A 194 -5.77 9.53 5.13
CA CYS A 194 -4.93 8.83 6.10
C CYS A 194 -5.23 9.26 7.55
N PRO A 195 -4.71 8.52 8.56
CA PRO A 195 -4.75 8.96 9.95
C PRO A 195 -3.93 10.23 10.12
N ARG A 196 -4.41 11.19 10.94
CA ARG A 196 -3.63 12.35 11.37
C ARG A 196 -3.08 12.11 12.76
N ASP A 197 -1.79 11.80 12.88
CA ASP A 197 -1.11 11.69 14.17
C ASP A 197 -0.72 13.08 14.71
N ASN A 198 -0.90 13.32 16.02
CA ASN A 198 -0.64 14.61 16.66
C ASN A 198 0.85 15.02 16.76
N SER A 199 1.78 14.23 16.18
CA SER A 199 3.21 14.50 16.22
C SER A 199 3.65 15.29 14.99
N THR A 200 4.20 16.49 15.18
CA THR A 200 4.87 17.28 14.14
C THR A 200 6.25 16.72 13.80
N SER A 201 6.31 15.43 13.42
CA SER A 201 7.53 14.77 12.96
C SER A 201 7.90 15.29 11.58
N PHE A 202 8.85 16.23 11.50
CA PHE A 202 9.43 16.77 10.25
C PHE A 202 10.28 15.75 9.45
N HIS A 203 10.19 14.45 9.78
CA HIS A 203 10.92 13.38 9.13
C HIS A 203 9.92 12.40 8.50
N GLU A 204 9.76 12.54 7.19
CA GLU A 204 8.96 11.68 6.34
C GLU A 204 9.86 10.66 5.64
N LEU A 205 9.41 9.41 5.54
CA LEU A 205 10.01 8.38 4.72
C LEU A 205 9.04 8.05 3.58
N ARG A 206 9.45 8.34 2.33
CA ARG A 206 8.72 7.90 1.13
C ARG A 206 9.14 6.48 0.78
N PHE A 207 8.32 5.50 1.11
CA PHE A 207 8.51 4.10 0.72
C PHE A 207 7.63 3.80 -0.49
N THR A 208 8.23 3.52 -1.65
CA THR A 208 7.53 3.07 -2.88
C THR A 208 6.24 3.87 -3.16
N ASN A 209 6.42 5.18 -3.35
CA ASN A 209 5.36 6.19 -3.57
C ASN A 209 4.37 6.42 -2.42
N THR A 210 4.52 5.74 -1.28
CA THR A 210 3.75 5.99 -0.06
C THR A 210 4.50 6.90 0.90
N SER A 211 3.86 7.99 1.33
CA SER A 211 4.35 8.85 2.41
C SER A 211 4.11 8.19 3.77
N ILE A 212 5.17 8.04 4.59
CA ILE A 212 5.08 7.49 5.95
C ILE A 212 5.89 8.38 6.90
N GLN A 213 5.22 9.11 7.79
CA GLN A 213 5.87 9.88 8.85
C GLN A 213 6.59 8.96 9.84
N MET A 214 7.80 9.33 10.24
CA MET A 214 8.54 8.66 11.30
C MET A 214 7.94 9.02 12.68
N ASN A 215 6.96 8.23 13.12
CA ASN A 215 6.31 8.38 14.42
C ASN A 215 5.92 7.01 15.03
N MET A 216 5.61 6.99 16.32
CA MET A 216 5.24 5.76 17.05
C MET A 216 3.90 5.16 16.60
N GLY A 217 2.98 5.98 16.10
CA GLY A 217 1.72 5.53 15.51
C GLY A 217 1.96 4.68 14.26
N ASN A 218 2.79 5.16 13.34
CA ASN A 218 3.17 4.44 12.12
C ASN A 218 4.03 3.21 12.40
N LEU A 219 4.93 3.23 13.39
CA LEU A 219 5.64 2.03 13.81
C LEU A 219 4.66 0.97 14.37
N TYR A 220 3.69 1.38 15.19
CA TYR A 220 2.62 0.51 15.65
C TYR A 220 1.81 -0.03 14.46
N ARG A 221 1.37 0.82 13.52
CA ARG A 221 0.63 0.40 12.33
C ARG A 221 1.42 -0.59 11.47
N LEU A 222 2.70 -0.33 11.19
CA LEU A 222 3.57 -1.25 10.46
C LEU A 222 3.69 -2.61 11.17
N SER A 223 3.78 -2.62 12.51
CA SER A 223 3.72 -3.89 13.27
C SER A 223 2.40 -4.63 13.09
N ARG A 224 1.27 -3.91 12.95
CA ARG A 224 -0.07 -4.49 12.75
C ARG A 224 -0.37 -4.88 11.31
N ALA A 225 0.32 -4.31 10.33
CA ALA A 225 0.32 -4.76 8.95
C ALA A 225 0.87 -6.18 8.82
N LEU A 226 1.91 -6.53 9.60
CA LEU A 226 2.56 -7.84 9.60
C LEU A 226 2.02 -8.81 10.67
N PHE A 227 1.53 -8.31 11.81
CA PHE A 227 1.04 -9.12 12.93
C PHE A 227 -0.36 -8.67 13.37
N PRO A 228 -1.42 -9.36 12.91
CA PRO A 228 -2.79 -8.91 13.10
C PRO A 228 -3.14 -8.79 14.59
N PRO A 229 -3.76 -7.66 15.01
CA PRO A 229 -4.25 -7.51 16.37
C PRO A 229 -5.60 -8.23 16.57
N GLU A 230 -6.19 -8.08 17.75
CA GLU A 230 -7.50 -8.67 18.05
C GLU A 230 -8.65 -8.03 17.25
N PRO A 231 -9.76 -8.76 17.01
CA PRO A 231 -10.91 -8.23 16.24
C PRO A 231 -11.44 -6.89 16.75
N LYS A 232 -11.35 -6.60 18.05
CA LYS A 232 -11.70 -5.29 18.62
C LYS A 232 -10.81 -4.15 18.06
N VAL A 233 -9.50 -4.37 18.01
CA VAL A 233 -8.54 -3.39 17.48
C VAL A 233 -8.70 -3.25 15.96
N LEU A 234 -9.01 -4.36 15.26
CA LEU A 234 -9.37 -4.31 13.83
C LEU A 234 -10.63 -3.45 13.60
N ALA A 235 -11.63 -3.53 14.49
CA ALA A 235 -12.82 -2.67 14.44
C ALA A 235 -12.49 -1.18 14.69
N GLU A 236 -11.62 -0.89 15.66
CA GLU A 236 -11.12 0.47 15.93
C GLU A 236 -10.36 1.05 14.71
N MET A 237 -9.53 0.23 14.05
CA MET A 237 -8.82 0.60 12.82
C MET A 237 -9.78 0.84 11.63
N CYS A 238 -10.80 0.00 11.48
CA CYS A 238 -11.86 0.18 10.48
C CYS A 238 -12.63 1.49 10.72
N GLN A 239 -12.99 1.77 11.97
CA GLN A 239 -13.66 3.02 12.35
C GLN A 239 -12.76 4.24 12.11
N SER A 240 -11.43 4.14 12.27
CA SER A 240 -10.49 5.20 11.88
C SER A 240 -10.59 5.49 10.39
N GLY A 241 -10.48 4.46 9.53
CA GLY A 241 -10.56 4.63 8.08
C GLY A 241 -11.88 5.28 7.63
N TYR A 242 -12.99 4.89 8.24
CA TYR A 242 -14.29 5.54 7.98
C TYR A 242 -14.26 7.03 8.37
N LYS A 243 -13.73 7.38 9.55
CA LYS A 243 -13.67 8.77 10.03
C LYS A 243 -12.72 9.65 9.22
N ASP A 244 -11.56 9.11 8.85
CA ASP A 244 -10.57 9.81 8.03
C ASP A 244 -11.14 10.11 6.63
N ALA A 245 -11.88 9.15 6.05
CA ALA A 245 -12.60 9.34 4.79
C ALA A 245 -13.75 10.36 4.91
N LEU A 246 -14.57 10.27 5.98
CA LEU A 246 -15.65 11.24 6.22
C LEU A 246 -15.10 12.66 6.32
N ARG A 247 -14.04 12.86 7.11
CA ARG A 247 -13.34 14.15 7.23
C ARG A 247 -12.84 14.66 5.89
N PHE A 248 -12.24 13.80 5.07
CA PHE A 248 -11.80 14.19 3.72
C PHE A 248 -12.97 14.65 2.84
N LEU A 249 -14.11 13.96 2.89
CA LEU A 249 -15.32 14.36 2.15
C LEU A 249 -15.89 15.68 2.65
N GLU A 250 -15.90 15.91 3.96
CA GLU A 250 -16.34 17.17 4.60
C GLU A 250 -15.42 18.33 4.20
N GLU A 251 -14.10 18.20 4.40
CA GLU A 251 -13.10 19.24 4.11
C GLU A 251 -13.07 19.64 2.61
N ASN A 252 -13.45 18.74 1.70
CA ASN A 252 -13.49 18.99 0.26
C ASN A 252 -14.91 19.26 -0.29
N ASN A 253 -15.95 19.30 0.55
CA ASN A 253 -17.35 19.46 0.14
C ASN A 253 -17.83 18.39 -0.87
N LEU A 254 -17.36 17.14 -0.70
CA LEU A 254 -17.68 15.99 -1.56
C LEU A 254 -18.79 15.08 -0.98
N LEU A 255 -19.46 15.49 0.09
CA LEU A 255 -20.61 14.78 0.61
C LEU A 255 -21.79 14.90 -0.36
N MET A 256 -22.48 13.79 -0.60
CA MET A 256 -23.79 13.83 -1.26
C MET A 256 -24.80 14.49 -0.31
N LEU A 257 -25.27 15.68 -0.68
CA LEU A 257 -26.45 16.28 -0.05
C LEU A 257 -27.66 15.39 -0.34
N GLU A 258 -28.28 14.83 0.71
CA GLU A 258 -29.47 14.01 0.56
C GLU A 258 -30.63 14.84 -0.01
N VAL A 259 -31.15 14.40 -1.16
CA VAL A 259 -32.54 14.67 -1.51
C VAL A 259 -33.40 13.85 -0.54
N PRO A 260 -34.36 14.45 0.19
CA PRO A 260 -35.11 13.74 1.21
C PRO A 260 -35.97 12.64 0.58
N SER A 261 -35.62 11.38 0.85
CA SER A 261 -36.43 10.22 0.47
C SER A 261 -37.47 9.94 1.57
N PRO A 262 -38.69 9.47 1.25
CA PRO A 262 -39.76 9.35 2.24
C PRO A 262 -39.44 8.29 3.30
N GLY A 263 -39.72 8.61 4.57
CA GLY A 263 -39.35 7.74 5.69
C GLY A 263 -40.01 6.36 5.64
N LEU A 264 -39.23 5.32 5.95
CA LEU A 264 -39.73 4.02 6.41
C LEU A 264 -39.75 3.99 7.95
N PRO A 265 -40.66 3.22 8.57
CA PRO A 265 -40.94 3.32 9.99
C PRO A 265 -39.84 2.72 10.87
N ASP A 266 -39.67 3.32 12.05
CA ASP A 266 -38.71 2.96 13.09
C ASP A 266 -39.03 1.59 13.72
N GLY A 267 -38.51 0.53 13.10
CA GLY A 267 -38.61 -0.84 13.57
C GLY A 267 -37.47 -1.19 14.53
N SER A 268 -37.56 -0.72 15.78
CA SER A 268 -36.56 -1.07 16.80
C SER A 268 -36.49 -2.59 17.04
N ILE A 269 -35.38 -3.21 16.59
CA ILE A 269 -35.13 -4.64 16.81
C ILE A 269 -34.69 -4.83 18.26
N SER A 270 -35.67 -5.01 19.14
CA SER A 270 -35.46 -5.39 20.55
C SER A 270 -34.94 -6.83 20.64
N CYS A 271 -33.62 -6.98 20.60
CA CYS A 271 -32.95 -8.25 20.92
C CYS A 271 -32.88 -8.44 22.44
N CYS A 272 -33.42 -9.57 22.90
CA CYS A 272 -33.32 -10.22 24.23
C CYS A 272 -34.54 -10.09 25.16
N ASN A 273 -35.46 -11.06 25.05
CA ASN A 273 -36.30 -11.47 26.18
C ASN A 273 -35.44 -12.21 27.22
N ASN A 274 -35.39 -11.71 28.46
CA ASN A 274 -34.66 -12.37 29.55
C ASN A 274 -35.62 -13.22 30.41
N PRO A 275 -35.28 -14.47 30.77
CA PRO A 275 -35.85 -15.11 31.95
C PRO A 275 -35.29 -14.47 33.24
N ALA A 276 -35.97 -14.65 34.37
CA ALA A 276 -35.62 -13.99 35.62
C ALA A 276 -34.26 -14.46 36.20
N GLU A 277 -33.26 -13.56 36.23
CA GLU A 277 -31.95 -13.79 36.88
C GLU A 277 -32.05 -13.71 38.40
N THR A 278 -31.29 -14.54 39.12
CA THR A 278 -31.18 -14.46 40.58
C THR A 278 -30.20 -13.37 41.02
N THR A 279 -30.37 -12.83 42.23
CA THR A 279 -29.55 -11.72 42.76
C THR A 279 -28.04 -12.00 42.74
N LYS A 280 -27.62 -13.26 42.86
CA LYS A 280 -26.20 -13.67 42.81
C LYS A 280 -25.63 -13.57 41.40
N GLU A 281 -26.41 -13.95 40.39
CA GLU A 281 -26.05 -13.83 38.98
C GLU A 281 -26.01 -12.35 38.56
N TRP A 282 -26.98 -11.56 39.01
CA TRP A 282 -27.00 -10.11 38.81
C TRP A 282 -25.78 -9.40 39.40
N VAL A 283 -25.35 -9.75 40.63
CA VAL A 283 -24.14 -9.17 41.24
C VAL A 283 -22.87 -9.58 40.48
N LEU A 284 -22.72 -10.85 40.11
CA LEU A 284 -21.57 -11.32 39.32
C LEU A 284 -21.54 -10.68 37.93
N ARG A 285 -22.69 -10.54 37.27
CA ARG A 285 -22.85 -9.85 36.00
C ARG A 285 -22.52 -8.37 36.13
N ARG A 286 -22.94 -7.69 37.21
CA ARG A 286 -22.63 -6.27 37.47
C ARG A 286 -21.13 -6.05 37.77
N LEU A 287 -20.47 -6.99 38.44
CA LEU A 287 -19.00 -7.00 38.60
C LEU A 287 -18.26 -7.26 37.28
N HIS A 288 -18.80 -8.11 36.40
CA HIS A 288 -18.27 -8.29 35.03
C HIS A 288 -18.45 -7.04 34.16
N LEU A 289 -19.63 -6.41 34.22
CA LEU A 289 -19.97 -5.18 33.48
C LEU A 289 -19.13 -3.98 33.93
N LEU A 290 -18.77 -3.89 35.22
CA LEU A 290 -17.83 -2.89 35.72
C LEU A 290 -16.40 -3.08 35.18
N HIS A 291 -16.05 -4.28 34.70
CA HIS A 291 -14.71 -4.59 34.17
C HIS A 291 -14.63 -4.59 32.64
N GLN A 292 -15.77 -4.50 31.92
CA GLN A 292 -15.80 -4.35 30.47
C GLN A 292 -16.87 -3.33 30.04
N LYS A 293 -16.44 -2.13 29.62
CA LYS A 293 -17.26 -1.30 28.74
C LYS A 293 -17.51 -2.07 27.44
N HIS A 294 -18.78 -2.38 27.17
CA HIS A 294 -19.24 -3.04 25.95
C HIS A 294 -19.04 -2.11 24.75
N TRP A 295 -17.87 -2.20 24.13
CA TRP A 295 -17.42 -1.31 23.05
C TRP A 295 -18.33 -1.31 21.80
N TRP A 296 -19.10 -2.39 21.58
CA TRP A 296 -20.05 -2.50 20.46
C TRP A 296 -21.39 -1.81 20.69
N MET A 297 -21.64 -1.29 21.90
CA MET A 297 -22.84 -0.52 22.25
C MET A 297 -22.61 1.00 22.23
N ASP A 298 -21.42 1.46 21.80
CA ASP A 298 -21.19 2.89 21.56
C ASP A 298 -21.95 3.32 20.29
N GLU A 299 -23.06 4.06 20.46
CA GLU A 299 -23.79 4.73 19.37
C GLU A 299 -22.88 5.61 18.49
N LYS A 300 -21.70 5.96 19.01
CA LYS A 300 -20.64 6.76 18.37
C LYS A 300 -19.82 5.99 17.32
N ILE A 301 -20.11 4.73 17.04
CA ILE A 301 -19.50 4.01 15.92
C ILE A 301 -20.18 4.42 14.61
N ALA A 302 -19.48 5.20 13.78
CA ALA A 302 -19.97 5.70 12.49
C ALA A 302 -20.05 4.65 11.37
N LEU A 303 -19.60 3.41 11.60
CA LEU A 303 -19.60 2.34 10.59
C LEU A 303 -21.03 1.91 10.17
N PRO A 304 -21.24 1.46 8.91
CA PRO A 304 -22.51 0.90 8.46
C PRO A 304 -22.94 -0.33 9.28
N THR A 305 -24.25 -0.56 9.37
CA THR A 305 -24.83 -1.68 10.14
C THR A 305 -24.33 -3.05 9.71
N SER A 306 -24.06 -3.26 8.42
CA SER A 306 -23.46 -4.49 7.89
C SER A 306 -22.05 -4.74 8.46
N ILE A 307 -21.18 -3.73 8.42
CA ILE A 307 -19.81 -3.80 8.97
C ILE A 307 -19.84 -3.94 10.49
N LYS A 308 -20.73 -3.23 11.18
CA LYS A 308 -20.96 -3.39 12.63
C LYS A 308 -21.31 -4.83 12.99
N LYS A 309 -22.24 -5.45 12.25
CA LYS A 309 -22.65 -6.85 12.46
C LYS A 309 -21.46 -7.80 12.37
N VAL A 310 -20.63 -7.67 11.34
CA VAL A 310 -19.41 -8.46 11.13
C VAL A 310 -18.47 -8.40 12.34
N PHE A 311 -18.18 -7.20 12.85
CA PHE A 311 -17.33 -7.07 14.04
C PHE A 311 -18.02 -7.54 15.34
N CYS A 312 -19.33 -7.33 15.48
CA CYS A 312 -20.10 -7.86 16.61
C CYS A 312 -19.99 -9.39 16.68
N GLU A 313 -20.22 -10.09 15.56
CA GLU A 313 -20.08 -11.55 15.48
C GLU A 313 -18.62 -11.97 15.71
N ALA A 314 -17.66 -11.25 15.12
CA ALA A 314 -16.23 -11.53 15.31
C ALA A 314 -15.72 -11.40 16.75
N CYS A 315 -16.31 -10.49 17.54
CA CYS A 315 -15.98 -10.28 18.96
C CYS A 315 -16.86 -11.05 19.94
N GLN A 316 -18.07 -11.44 19.54
CA GLN A 316 -18.93 -12.35 20.32
C GLN A 316 -18.52 -13.81 20.17
N ASP A 317 -17.76 -14.15 19.12
CA ASP A 317 -17.18 -15.46 18.87
C ASP A 317 -16.46 -15.99 20.13
N LYS A 318 -17.16 -16.88 20.84
CA LYS A 318 -16.76 -17.31 22.16
C LYS A 318 -15.52 -18.16 22.00
N SER A 319 -14.38 -17.60 22.42
CA SER A 319 -13.12 -18.33 22.62
C SER A 319 -13.43 -19.69 23.26
N GLY A 320 -13.37 -20.74 22.44
CA GLY A 320 -13.79 -22.08 22.83
C GLY A 320 -12.99 -22.56 24.04
N LEU A 321 -13.52 -23.53 24.79
CA LEU A 321 -12.91 -23.99 26.06
C LEU A 321 -11.39 -24.21 25.93
N TYR A 322 -10.97 -24.82 24.82
CA TYR A 322 -9.57 -25.03 24.44
C TYR A 322 -8.73 -23.73 24.45
N SER A 323 -9.23 -22.66 23.82
CA SER A 323 -8.51 -21.37 23.73
C SER A 323 -8.47 -20.59 25.06
N LYS A 324 -9.47 -20.76 25.93
CA LYS A 324 -9.44 -20.22 27.30
C LYS A 324 -8.41 -20.96 28.16
N VAL A 325 -8.34 -22.28 28.02
CA VAL A 325 -7.37 -23.14 28.71
C VAL A 325 -5.95 -22.92 28.18
N SER A 326 -5.73 -22.89 26.86
CA SER A 326 -4.42 -22.60 26.24
C SER A 326 -3.94 -21.17 26.52
N GLY A 327 -4.87 -20.25 26.78
CA GLY A 327 -4.57 -18.87 27.18
C GLY A 327 -3.96 -18.73 28.57
N MET A 328 -4.14 -19.72 29.46
CA MET A 328 -3.62 -19.70 30.84
C MET A 328 -2.08 -19.73 30.86
N LEU A 329 -1.47 -18.97 31.78
CA LEU A 329 -0.01 -18.87 31.91
C LEU A 329 0.71 -20.24 31.97
N PRO A 330 0.26 -21.24 32.76
CA PRO A 330 0.93 -22.54 32.81
C PRO A 330 0.90 -23.29 31.48
N LEU A 331 -0.24 -23.29 30.77
CA LEU A 331 -0.33 -23.93 29.46
C LEU A 331 0.43 -23.16 28.38
N ARG A 332 0.48 -21.83 28.46
CA ARG A 332 1.28 -21.01 27.53
C ARG A 332 2.78 -21.27 27.72
N VAL A 333 3.25 -21.32 28.97
CA VAL A 333 4.64 -21.69 29.30
C VAL A 333 4.95 -23.13 28.87
N ALA A 334 4.08 -24.10 29.18
CA ALA A 334 4.25 -25.48 28.72
C ALA A 334 4.27 -25.59 27.19
N SER A 335 3.43 -24.82 26.48
CA SER A 335 3.40 -24.77 25.02
C SER A 335 4.67 -24.16 24.43
N TYR A 336 5.28 -23.16 25.08
CA TYR A 336 6.61 -22.66 24.70
C TYR A 336 7.74 -23.66 25.00
N MET A 337 7.69 -24.35 26.13
CA MET A 337 8.68 -25.39 26.50
C MET A 337 8.60 -26.63 25.59
N LEU A 338 7.41 -26.97 25.09
CA LEU A 338 7.17 -28.03 24.10
C LEU A 338 7.39 -27.56 22.65
N MET A 339 7.57 -26.25 22.41
CA MET A 339 7.75 -25.71 21.05
C MET A 339 8.98 -26.28 20.33
N PRO A 340 10.17 -26.44 20.96
CA PRO A 340 11.33 -27.05 20.30
C PRO A 340 11.11 -28.48 19.79
N TYR A 341 10.17 -29.23 20.38
CA TYR A 341 9.86 -30.61 20.01
C TYR A 341 8.67 -30.72 19.05
N THR A 342 7.64 -29.89 19.24
CA THR A 342 6.41 -29.90 18.42
C THR A 342 6.56 -29.12 17.12
N LEU A 343 7.35 -28.03 17.11
CA LEU A 343 7.56 -27.19 15.94
C LEU A 343 8.27 -27.92 14.78
N PRO A 344 9.32 -28.76 14.99
CA PRO A 344 9.92 -29.52 13.89
C PRO A 344 8.94 -30.49 13.23
N VAL A 345 8.10 -31.17 14.03
CA VAL A 345 7.09 -32.11 13.53
C VAL A 345 5.99 -31.37 12.75
N GLN A 346 5.47 -30.27 13.28
CA GLN A 346 4.46 -29.45 12.60
C GLN A 346 5.03 -28.75 11.35
N SER A 347 6.29 -28.33 11.38
CA SER A 347 7.02 -27.82 10.21
C SER A 347 7.15 -28.90 9.14
N ALA A 348 7.63 -30.09 9.48
CA ALA A 348 7.79 -31.20 8.54
C ALA A 348 6.45 -31.61 7.91
N TYR A 349 5.38 -31.73 8.71
CA TYR A 349 4.04 -32.00 8.21
C TYR A 349 3.54 -30.89 7.27
N SER A 350 3.72 -29.62 7.64
CA SER A 350 3.29 -28.50 6.79
C SER A 350 4.11 -28.38 5.51
N VAL A 351 5.42 -28.68 5.55
CA VAL A 351 6.29 -28.72 4.37
C VAL A 351 5.88 -29.86 3.46
N ALA A 352 5.58 -31.06 4.01
CA ALA A 352 5.06 -32.18 3.23
C ALA A 352 3.71 -31.85 2.58
N GLN A 353 2.78 -31.21 3.30
CA GLN A 353 1.50 -30.79 2.72
C GLN A 353 1.69 -29.73 1.62
N ARG A 354 2.51 -28.70 1.86
CA ARG A 354 2.85 -27.68 0.84
C ARG A 354 3.53 -28.32 -0.37
N PHE A 355 4.39 -29.32 -0.16
CA PHE A 355 5.03 -30.07 -1.25
C PHE A 355 4.01 -30.84 -2.08
N VAL A 356 3.06 -31.54 -1.46
CA VAL A 356 1.96 -32.23 -2.16
C VAL A 356 1.08 -31.26 -2.94
N GLU A 357 0.74 -30.11 -2.35
CA GLU A 357 0.00 -29.03 -3.03
C GLU A 357 0.81 -28.39 -4.18
N TRP A 358 2.14 -28.46 -4.13
CA TRP A 358 3.07 -27.92 -5.12
C TRP A 358 3.37 -28.85 -6.31
N ILE A 359 3.16 -30.18 -6.18
CA ILE A 359 3.45 -31.19 -7.21
C ILE A 359 3.04 -30.76 -8.64
N PRO A 360 1.85 -30.17 -8.90
CA PRO A 360 1.45 -29.74 -10.24
C PRO A 360 2.35 -28.66 -10.87
N GLU A 361 2.91 -27.76 -10.05
CA GLU A 361 3.70 -26.60 -10.50
C GLU A 361 5.21 -26.90 -10.59
N VAL A 362 5.68 -28.01 -9.98
CA VAL A 362 7.09 -28.43 -9.97
C VAL A 362 7.77 -28.33 -11.35
N PRO A 363 7.17 -28.77 -12.48
CA PRO A 363 7.85 -28.70 -13.78
C PRO A 363 8.08 -27.25 -14.26
N ALA A 364 7.19 -26.31 -13.93
CA ALA A 364 7.38 -24.89 -14.24
C ALA A 364 8.43 -24.26 -13.32
N ASP A 365 8.39 -24.61 -12.03
CA ASP A 365 9.24 -24.03 -10.99
C ASP A 365 10.70 -24.50 -11.08
N VAL A 366 10.93 -25.78 -11.37
CA VAL A 366 12.29 -26.31 -11.61
C VAL A 366 12.89 -25.68 -12.87
N ARG A 367 12.12 -25.50 -13.95
CA ARG A 367 12.61 -24.82 -15.16
C ARG A 367 12.99 -23.35 -14.88
N TRP A 368 12.19 -22.64 -14.09
CA TRP A 368 12.50 -21.27 -13.68
C TRP A 368 13.76 -21.20 -12.80
N LEU A 369 13.88 -22.06 -11.79
CA LEU A 369 15.08 -22.15 -10.93
C LEU A 369 16.36 -22.46 -11.72
N LEU A 370 16.29 -23.39 -12.68
CA LEU A 370 17.40 -23.70 -13.58
C LEU A 370 17.77 -22.52 -14.48
N GLY A 371 16.78 -21.75 -14.95
CA GLY A 371 17.00 -20.50 -15.68
C GLY A 371 17.76 -19.47 -14.85
N VAL A 372 17.25 -19.17 -13.63
CA VAL A 372 17.89 -18.23 -12.70
C VAL A 372 19.32 -18.67 -12.36
N ALA A 373 19.54 -19.95 -12.05
CA ALA A 373 20.88 -20.47 -11.78
C ALA A 373 21.81 -20.36 -13.01
N GLY A 374 21.29 -20.60 -14.22
CA GLY A 374 22.03 -20.44 -15.47
C GLY A 374 22.39 -18.99 -15.79
N ASP A 375 21.51 -18.03 -15.48
CA ASP A 375 21.77 -16.60 -15.68
C ASP A 375 22.76 -16.05 -14.66
N VAL A 376 22.64 -16.43 -13.38
CA VAL A 376 23.64 -16.12 -12.34
C VAL A 376 25.01 -16.71 -12.69
N TYR A 377 25.06 -17.96 -13.14
CA TYR A 377 26.30 -18.59 -13.61
C TYR A 377 26.89 -17.84 -14.81
N ARG A 378 26.06 -17.46 -15.80
CA ARG A 378 26.51 -16.69 -16.98
C ARG A 378 27.05 -15.33 -16.58
N GLN A 379 26.37 -14.61 -15.68
CA GLN A 379 26.79 -13.29 -15.19
C GLN A 379 28.12 -13.38 -14.41
N ALA A 380 28.27 -14.39 -13.53
CA ALA A 380 29.52 -14.66 -12.82
C ALA A 380 30.66 -15.02 -13.78
N TRP A 381 30.39 -15.84 -14.80
CA TRP A 381 31.37 -16.23 -15.83
C TRP A 381 31.80 -15.06 -16.72
N THR A 382 30.88 -14.18 -17.13
CA THR A 382 31.22 -12.94 -17.85
C THR A 382 32.01 -11.96 -16.98
N SER A 383 31.77 -11.95 -15.67
CA SER A 383 32.48 -11.09 -14.71
C SER A 383 33.87 -11.62 -14.34
N SER A 384 34.16 -12.89 -14.63
CA SER A 384 35.45 -13.55 -14.35
C SER A 384 36.31 -13.78 -15.59
N ARG A 385 35.86 -13.35 -16.78
CA ARG A 385 36.75 -13.16 -17.93
C ARG A 385 37.57 -11.87 -17.76
N PRO A 386 38.91 -11.93 -17.76
CA PRO A 386 39.71 -10.72 -17.93
C PRO A 386 39.38 -10.11 -19.30
N SER A 387 39.27 -8.80 -19.39
CA SER A 387 38.96 -8.08 -20.62
C SER A 387 40.15 -8.13 -21.58
N SER A 388 40.24 -9.19 -22.38
CA SER A 388 41.14 -9.30 -23.53
C SER A 388 40.60 -8.45 -24.70
N THR A 389 40.57 -7.13 -24.50
CA THR A 389 40.25 -6.14 -25.54
C THR A 389 41.53 -5.41 -25.94
N THR A 390 42.41 -6.11 -26.64
CA THR A 390 43.50 -5.48 -27.41
C THR A 390 42.93 -4.96 -28.75
N SER A 391 42.40 -3.74 -28.73
CA SER A 391 42.61 -2.71 -29.78
C SER A 391 41.70 -1.48 -29.55
N ASP A 392 42.31 -0.30 -29.66
CA ASP A 392 41.72 1.02 -29.86
C ASP A 392 40.52 1.46 -29.00
N ARG A 393 40.84 1.80 -27.75
CA ARG A 393 40.26 3.02 -27.15
C ARG A 393 41.12 4.23 -27.55
N THR A 394 40.65 4.98 -28.54
CA THR A 394 41.13 6.33 -28.86
C THR A 394 40.98 7.23 -27.63
N LEU A 395 42.11 7.56 -27.01
CA LEU A 395 42.19 8.57 -25.95
C LEU A 395 41.84 9.95 -26.54
N ARG A 396 40.73 10.55 -26.11
CA ARG A 396 40.48 11.99 -26.33
C ARG A 396 41.56 12.78 -25.59
N LYS A 397 42.56 13.28 -26.31
CA LYS A 397 43.45 14.32 -25.81
C LYS A 397 42.67 15.62 -25.69
N CYS A 398 42.36 16.03 -24.46
CA CYS A 398 42.06 17.43 -24.17
C CYS A 398 43.37 18.23 -24.26
N LEU A 399 43.68 18.75 -25.45
CA LEU A 399 44.69 19.79 -25.62
C LEU A 399 43.98 21.13 -25.73
N SER A 400 44.11 21.95 -24.69
CA SER A 400 43.88 23.39 -24.76
C SER A 400 45.09 24.08 -25.41
N VAL A 401 44.84 25.30 -25.91
CA VAL A 401 45.79 26.25 -26.55
C VAL A 401 45.98 26.05 -28.09
N PRO A 402 45.80 27.12 -28.91
CA PRO A 402 45.91 27.07 -30.37
C PRO A 402 47.32 27.41 -30.89
N PRO A 403 47.65 27.09 -32.16
CA PRO A 403 48.88 27.52 -32.80
C PRO A 403 48.75 28.92 -33.44
N LEU A 404 49.79 29.74 -33.29
CA LEU A 404 50.07 30.94 -34.08
C LEU A 404 51.47 30.78 -34.71
N PRO A 405 51.75 31.24 -35.96
CA PRO A 405 53.01 30.91 -36.64
C PRO A 405 54.11 31.98 -36.53
N SER A 406 55.35 31.52 -36.76
CA SER A 406 56.58 32.25 -37.13
C SER A 406 57.34 33.05 -36.06
N GLY A 407 58.68 32.89 -36.03
CA GLY A 407 59.61 33.77 -35.29
C GLY A 407 60.88 33.10 -34.74
N CYS A 408 61.97 33.16 -35.51
CA CYS A 408 63.41 33.13 -35.14
C CYS A 408 63.97 32.46 -33.85
N GLU A 409 64.96 31.58 -34.09
CA GLU A 409 66.35 31.63 -33.57
C GLU A 409 66.70 31.46 -32.06
N THR A 410 67.50 30.41 -31.79
CA THR A 410 68.64 30.29 -30.82
C THR A 410 68.41 30.64 -29.32
N SER A 411 69.11 30.08 -28.32
CA SER A 411 70.28 29.18 -28.23
C SER A 411 70.44 28.68 -26.78
N LEU A 412 71.00 27.46 -26.57
CA LEU A 412 71.73 27.03 -25.35
C LEU A 412 70.90 26.98 -24.01
N GLN A 413 71.29 26.30 -22.92
CA GLN A 413 72.11 25.10 -22.65
C GLN A 413 71.98 24.76 -21.14
N CYS A 414 71.91 23.48 -20.75
CA CYS A 414 72.15 22.98 -19.36
C CYS A 414 71.16 23.47 -18.24
N ASP A 415 71.02 22.85 -17.06
CA ASP A 415 71.60 21.62 -16.51
C ASP A 415 70.80 21.04 -15.31
N ILE A 416 71.03 19.76 -15.01
CA ILE A 416 71.15 19.14 -13.66
C ILE A 416 69.92 19.00 -12.71
N LEU A 417 69.81 17.76 -12.21
CA LEU A 417 68.95 17.13 -11.17
C LEU A 417 69.66 17.19 -9.77
N PRO A 418 69.15 16.66 -8.61
CA PRO A 418 67.85 16.05 -8.24
C PRO A 418 67.30 16.62 -6.87
N PRO A 419 66.89 15.87 -5.79
CA PRO A 419 65.69 16.23 -4.99
C PRO A 419 65.95 16.39 -3.47
N ILE A 420 64.90 16.46 -2.63
CA ILE A 420 64.78 15.79 -1.29
C ILE A 420 63.39 16.08 -0.66
N SER A 421 62.96 15.22 0.27
CA SER A 421 61.65 15.23 0.96
C SER A 421 61.72 15.90 2.35
N SER A 422 60.60 16.43 2.87
CA SER A 422 60.09 16.07 4.22
C SER A 422 58.76 16.77 4.62
N LEU A 423 58.11 16.22 5.65
CA LEU A 423 56.97 16.71 6.44
C LEU A 423 57.05 18.18 6.89
N ASP A 424 55.91 18.85 7.11
CA ASP A 424 55.37 19.00 8.48
C ASP A 424 53.91 19.50 8.59
N LEU A 425 53.28 19.23 9.74
CA LEU A 425 51.95 19.73 10.12
C LEU A 425 52.01 21.19 10.60
N HIS A 426 50.91 21.95 10.46
CA HIS A 426 50.52 22.89 11.52
C HIS A 426 49.00 23.16 11.60
N TYR A 427 48.49 23.11 12.82
CA TYR A 427 47.14 23.52 13.24
C TYR A 427 47.00 25.05 13.24
N SER A 428 45.83 25.62 12.87
CA SER A 428 45.25 26.83 13.48
C SER A 428 43.86 27.26 12.94
N TYR A 429 42.91 27.35 13.86
CA TYR A 429 41.73 28.24 13.90
C TYR A 429 41.65 28.75 15.37
N PRO A 430 40.84 29.75 15.79
CA PRO A 430 39.86 30.55 15.03
C PRO A 430 39.96 32.09 15.27
N LYS A 431 39.10 32.88 14.62
CA LYS A 431 38.45 34.03 15.32
C LYS A 431 37.12 34.46 14.71
N LEU A 432 36.28 35.02 15.59
CA LEU A 432 34.87 35.36 15.44
C LEU A 432 34.70 36.89 15.54
N THR A 433 33.75 37.49 14.81
CA THR A 433 33.20 38.83 15.11
C THR A 433 31.70 38.94 14.77
N SER A 434 31.04 39.91 15.39
CA SER A 434 29.58 40.15 15.39
C SER A 434 29.32 41.64 15.73
N SER A 435 28.14 42.27 15.61
CA SER A 435 26.77 41.90 15.17
C SER A 435 25.88 43.16 15.21
N ILE A 436 24.59 43.05 14.85
CA ILE A 436 23.37 43.66 15.48
C ILE A 436 22.36 44.25 14.46
N SER A 437 21.08 44.26 14.89
CA SER A 437 19.76 44.68 14.36
C SER A 437 19.62 46.06 13.64
N SER A 438 18.47 46.63 13.22
CA SER A 438 17.00 46.38 13.40
C SER A 438 16.15 47.19 12.36
N SER A 439 14.84 46.91 12.22
CA SER A 439 13.81 47.60 11.37
C SER A 439 13.25 48.93 12.00
N PRO A 440 12.10 49.57 11.60
CA PRO A 440 11.16 49.40 10.45
C PRO A 440 10.58 50.72 9.80
N HIS A 441 9.59 50.58 8.88
CA HIS A 441 8.39 51.45 8.58
C HIS A 441 8.18 52.25 7.25
N HIS A 442 6.92 52.15 6.78
CA HIS A 442 6.04 53.05 5.97
C HIS A 442 5.99 53.09 4.40
N GLN A 443 4.74 52.96 3.91
CA GLN A 443 4.12 53.29 2.60
C GLN A 443 3.59 54.78 2.59
N PRO A 444 2.99 55.42 1.54
CA PRO A 444 2.19 54.88 0.40
C PRO A 444 2.42 55.61 -0.99
N PRO A 445 1.46 55.85 -1.94
CA PRO A 445 1.59 55.38 -3.34
C PRO A 445 1.36 56.43 -4.47
N LEU A 446 1.09 55.97 -5.72
CA LEU A 446 0.91 56.63 -7.05
C LEU A 446 2.14 56.41 -7.97
N THR A 447 2.08 56.15 -9.29
CA THR A 447 1.06 56.38 -10.34
C THR A 447 1.25 55.37 -11.52
N ALA A 448 0.27 55.20 -12.43
CA ALA A 448 0.42 54.43 -13.69
C ALA A 448 1.13 55.27 -14.79
N PRO A 449 1.60 54.68 -15.93
CA PRO A 449 0.68 54.48 -17.08
C PRO A 449 1.01 53.34 -18.10
N SER A 450 0.09 53.20 -19.08
CA SER A 450 0.26 52.77 -20.49
C SER A 450 0.61 51.31 -20.87
N SER A 451 -0.31 50.72 -21.65
CA SER A 451 -0.08 49.65 -22.65
C SER A 451 0.43 50.22 -23.98
N PRO A 452 0.92 49.39 -24.93
CA PRO A 452 0.03 48.75 -25.93
C PRO A 452 0.44 47.25 -26.17
N GLN A 453 0.03 46.47 -27.19
CA GLN A 453 -0.88 46.63 -28.35
C GLN A 453 -1.49 45.26 -28.74
N GLN A 454 -2.31 45.20 -29.81
CA GLN A 454 -2.79 43.97 -30.47
C GLN A 454 -2.03 43.68 -31.77
N VAL A 455 -2.04 42.42 -32.23
CA VAL A 455 -2.24 42.07 -33.65
C VAL A 455 -3.21 40.89 -33.75
N CYS A 456 -4.23 41.02 -34.58
CA CYS A 456 -5.10 39.92 -35.02
C CYS A 456 -4.86 39.63 -36.50
N PHE A 457 -5.12 38.40 -36.94
CA PHE A 457 -5.39 38.11 -38.36
C PHE A 457 -6.61 37.22 -38.49
N PHE A 458 -7.49 37.60 -39.42
CA PHE A 458 -8.73 36.92 -39.80
C PHE A 458 -8.75 36.87 -41.32
N VAL A 459 -8.99 35.71 -41.93
CA VAL A 459 -9.36 35.57 -43.35
C VAL A 459 -10.35 34.40 -43.46
N GLY A 460 -11.61 34.68 -43.82
CA GLY A 460 -12.53 33.68 -44.38
C GLY A 460 -12.37 33.62 -45.91
N SER A 461 -13.23 33.03 -46.73
CA SER A 461 -14.48 32.26 -46.58
C SER A 461 -14.79 31.66 -47.99
N GLN A 462 -15.99 31.11 -48.18
CA GLN A 462 -16.62 30.72 -49.46
C GLN A 462 -16.18 29.38 -50.10
N ASP A 463 -17.07 28.55 -50.66
CA ASP A 463 -18.55 28.53 -50.63
C ASP A 463 -19.09 27.10 -50.87
N ASP A 464 -20.31 26.85 -50.38
CA ASP A 464 -21.21 25.71 -50.68
C ASP A 464 -21.80 25.82 -52.13
N PRO A 465 -22.78 24.99 -52.62
CA PRO A 465 -23.55 23.88 -52.02
C PRO A 465 -23.71 22.60 -52.89
N LEU A 466 -24.34 21.54 -52.34
CA LEU A 466 -25.63 20.98 -52.82
C LEU A 466 -26.08 19.70 -52.07
N SER A 467 -27.29 19.75 -51.52
CA SER A 467 -28.13 18.63 -51.03
C SER A 467 -29.14 18.22 -52.14
N PRO A 468 -30.22 17.42 -51.92
CA PRO A 468 -30.69 16.60 -50.78
C PRO A 468 -30.80 15.08 -51.19
N THR A 469 -31.56 14.12 -50.61
CA THR A 469 -32.93 14.12 -50.04
C THR A 469 -33.25 12.85 -49.22
N GLU A 470 -34.10 13.04 -48.19
CA GLU A 470 -35.02 12.13 -47.47
C GLU A 470 -35.00 10.61 -47.74
N GLN A 471 -34.84 9.81 -46.67
CA GLN A 471 -35.96 9.21 -45.90
C GLN A 471 -35.52 8.74 -44.51
#